data_AF-A0A1Y0GXP2-F1
#
_entry.id   AF-A0A1Y0GXP2-F1
#
_cell.length_a   1.000
_cell.length_b   1.000
_cell.length_c   1.000
_cell.angle_alpha   90.00
_cell.angle_beta   90.00
_cell.angle_gamma   90.00
#
_symmetry.space_group_name_H-M   'P 1'
#
loop_
_entity.id
_entity.type
_entity.pdbx_description
1 polymer ?
#
loop_
_entity_poly.entity_id
_entity_poly.type
_entity_poly.pdbx_seq_one_letter_code
_entity_poly.pdbx_strand_id
1 'polypeptide(L)'
;MAESKLPRIGYFFCVLGLGVAMLSLLPGIVPPGDFPWPIFVGSAIYFPGAFLAFFLTKGKDRNKVFNQLRFIRLGFIAIMAILMIIIFRA
;
A
#
# COMPACT_ATOMS: atom_id res chain seq x y z
N MET A 1 20.83 1.89 22.52
CA MET A 1 20.02 1.07 21.58
C MET A 1 19.74 1.94 20.37
N ALA A 2 20.46 1.76 19.27
CA ALA A 2 20.21 2.52 18.05
C ALA A 2 18.91 2.02 17.42
N GLU A 3 17.79 2.69 17.71
CA GLU A 3 16.55 2.53 16.94
C GLU A 3 16.88 2.82 15.48
N SER A 4 17.03 1.78 14.67
CA SER A 4 17.27 1.95 13.25
C SER A 4 16.08 2.71 12.67
N LYS A 5 16.32 3.93 12.17
CA LYS A 5 15.29 4.77 11.51
C LYS A 5 14.84 4.19 10.16
N LEU A 6 15.53 3.16 9.68
CA LEU A 6 15.39 2.53 8.36
C LEU A 6 14.11 1.71 8.14
N PRO A 7 13.60 0.88 9.09
CA PRO A 7 12.33 0.18 8.92
C PRO A 7 11.15 1.16 8.86
N ARG A 8 11.26 2.30 9.56
CA ARG A 8 10.26 3.39 9.51
C ARG A 8 10.14 3.99 8.12
N ILE A 9 11.23 4.11 7.37
CA ILE A 9 11.21 4.64 5.99
C ILE A 9 10.48 3.67 5.06
N GLY A 10 10.80 2.38 5.10
CA GLY A 10 10.09 1.37 4.29
C GLY A 10 8.59 1.34 4.59
N TYR A 11 8.23 1.46 5.87
CA TYR A 11 6.84 1.57 6.30
C TYR A 11 6.16 2.85 5.80
N PHE A 12 6.86 3.98 5.84
CA PHE A 12 6.38 5.26 5.34
C PHE A 12 6.04 5.20 3.85
N PHE A 13 6.90 4.58 3.03
CA PHE A 13 6.61 4.33 1.62
C PHE A 13 5.38 3.42 1.43
N CYS A 14 5.22 2.37 2.25
CA CYS A 14 4.05 1.51 2.18
C CYS A 14 2.74 2.26 2.49
N VAL A 15 2.77 3.12 3.51
CA VAL A 15 1.62 3.96 3.90
C VAL A 15 1.33 5.03 2.85
N LEU A 16 2.35 5.66 2.29
CA LEU A 16 2.18 6.61 1.17
C LEU A 16 1.57 5.92 -0.05
N GLY A 17 2.06 4.72 -0.41
CA GLY A 17 1.48 3.93 -1.49
C GLY A 17 0.00 3.63 -1.26
N LEU A 18 -0.38 3.29 -0.02
CA LEU A 18 -1.79 3.07 0.35
C LEU A 18 -2.61 4.37 0.25
N GLY A 19 -2.07 5.50 0.70
CA GLY A 19 -2.73 6.80 0.58
C GLY A 19 -2.98 7.21 -0.86
N VAL A 20 -1.99 7.02 -1.74
CA VAL A 20 -2.13 7.26 -3.18
C VAL A 20 -3.15 6.31 -3.80
N ALA A 21 -3.16 5.04 -3.39
CA ALA A 21 -4.18 4.08 -3.81
C ALA A 21 -5.59 4.50 -3.35
N MET A 22 -5.76 5.07 -2.15
CA MET A 22 -7.07 5.55 -1.68
C MET A 22 -7.63 6.69 -2.54
N LEU A 23 -6.78 7.47 -3.22
CA LEU A 23 -7.24 8.50 -4.16
C LEU A 23 -8.00 7.90 -5.35
N SER A 24 -7.79 6.63 -5.68
CA SER A 24 -8.58 5.95 -6.72
C SER A 24 -10.06 5.78 -6.34
N LEU A 25 -10.41 5.87 -5.06
CA LEU A 25 -11.79 5.78 -4.60
C LEU A 25 -12.53 7.12 -4.70
N LEU A 26 -11.84 8.21 -5.01
CA LEU A 26 -12.47 9.52 -5.16
C LEU A 26 -13.07 9.63 -6.56
N PRO A 27 -14.40 9.84 -6.68
CA PRO A 27 -15.11 9.86 -7.96
C PRO A 27 -14.68 11.02 -8.89
N GLY A 28 -13.94 12.01 -8.38
CA GLY A 28 -13.36 13.09 -9.19
C GLY A 28 -11.97 12.81 -9.75
N ILE A 29 -11.30 11.72 -9.34
CA ILE A 29 -9.92 11.39 -9.75
C ILE A 29 -9.91 10.21 -10.73
N VAL A 30 -10.80 9.23 -10.53
CA VAL A 30 -10.97 8.09 -11.45
C VAL A 30 -12.45 8.01 -11.81
N PRO A 31 -12.83 8.46 -13.02
CA PRO A 31 -14.19 8.29 -13.52
C PRO A 31 -14.57 6.81 -13.58
N PRO A 32 -15.88 6.47 -13.45
CA PRO A 32 -16.34 5.11 -13.65
C PRO A 32 -16.03 4.64 -15.08
N GLY A 33 -15.35 3.50 -15.21
CA GLY A 33 -14.95 2.93 -16.50
C GLY A 33 -13.54 3.28 -16.97
N ASP A 34 -12.87 4.25 -16.32
CA ASP A 34 -11.47 4.57 -16.60
C ASP A 34 -10.49 3.63 -15.90
N PHE A 35 -9.29 3.53 -16.47
CA PHE A 35 -8.21 2.74 -15.89
C PHE A 35 -7.84 3.30 -14.49
N PRO A 36 -7.87 2.49 -13.42
CA PRO A 36 -7.63 2.97 -12.04
C PRO A 36 -6.14 3.20 -11.77
N TRP A 37 -5.51 4.10 -12.51
CA TRP A 37 -4.09 4.40 -12.43
C TRP A 37 -3.55 4.74 -11.02
N PRO A 38 -4.31 5.37 -10.08
CA PRO A 38 -3.75 5.67 -8.75
C PRO A 38 -3.47 4.42 -7.92
N ILE A 39 -4.19 3.31 -8.15
CA ILE A 39 -3.90 2.04 -7.45
C ILE A 39 -2.59 1.44 -7.95
N PHE A 40 -2.28 1.60 -9.24
CA PHE A 40 -1.03 1.15 -9.84
C PHE A 40 0.15 1.99 -9.37
N VAL A 41 -0.01 3.31 -9.34
CA VAL A 41 1.01 4.23 -8.79
C VAL A 41 1.23 3.95 -7.29
N GLY A 42 0.15 3.79 -6.52
CA GLY A 42 0.23 3.41 -5.11
C GLY A 42 0.96 2.09 -4.90
N SER A 43 0.69 1.09 -5.76
CA SER A 43 1.35 -0.22 -5.71
C SER A 43 2.85 -0.12 -6.07
N ALA A 44 3.19 0.71 -7.06
CA ALA A 44 4.58 0.97 -7.44
C ALA A 44 5.39 1.65 -6.33
N ILE A 45 4.73 2.44 -5.46
CA ILE A 45 5.36 3.04 -4.26
C ILE A 45 5.42 2.03 -3.11
N TYR A 46 4.39 1.19 -2.96
CA TYR A 46 4.32 0.16 -1.94
C TYR A 46 5.41 -0.92 -2.11
N PHE A 47 5.66 -1.39 -3.34
CA PHE A 47 6.61 -2.48 -3.60
C PHE A 47 8.04 -2.20 -3.12
N PRO A 48 8.67 -1.05 -3.44
CA PRO A 48 9.98 -0.67 -2.91
C PRO A 48 9.99 -0.55 -1.39
N GLY A 49 8.93 0.03 -0.81
CA GLY A 49 8.79 0.16 0.65
C GLY A 49 8.71 -1.20 1.35
N ALA A 50 7.92 -2.11 0.79
CA ALA A 50 7.73 -3.47 1.30
C ALA A 50 9.00 -4.30 1.15
N PHE A 51 9.70 -4.17 0.01
CA PHE A 51 10.97 -4.82 -0.23
C PHE A 51 12.05 -4.33 0.74
N LEU A 52 12.15 -3.01 0.95
CA LEU A 52 13.09 -2.40 1.89
C LEU A 52 12.80 -2.84 3.33
N ALA A 53 11.53 -2.81 3.75
CA ALA A 53 11.11 -3.29 5.06
C ALA A 53 11.40 -4.78 5.26
N PHE A 54 11.20 -5.61 4.22
CA PHE A 54 11.48 -7.04 4.27
C PHE A 54 12.98 -7.35 4.37
N PHE A 55 13.81 -6.71 3.54
CA PHE A 55 15.26 -6.97 3.49
C PHE A 55 16.00 -6.47 4.73
N LEU A 56 15.57 -5.34 5.29
CA LEU A 56 16.23 -4.70 6.42
C LEU A 56 15.77 -5.22 7.78
N THR A 57 14.62 -5.89 7.86
CA THR A 57 14.12 -6.42 9.14
C THR A 57 14.67 -7.83 9.39
N LYS A 58 15.63 -7.94 10.31
CA LYS A 58 16.17 -9.23 10.82
C LYS A 58 15.90 -9.36 12.33
N GLY A 59 15.67 -10.59 12.81
CA GLY A 59 15.49 -10.89 14.24
C GLY A 59 14.03 -10.91 14.74
N LYS A 60 13.84 -10.75 16.06
CA LYS A 60 12.54 -10.90 16.76
C LYS A 60 11.44 -9.94 16.26
N ASP A 61 11.79 -8.80 15.66
CA ASP A 61 10.83 -7.82 15.14
C ASP A 61 10.25 -8.15 13.75
N ARG A 62 10.78 -9.17 13.08
CA ARG A 62 10.34 -9.59 11.74
C ARG A 62 8.84 -9.92 11.72
N ASN A 63 8.34 -10.65 12.71
CA ASN A 63 6.92 -11.00 12.78
C ASN A 63 6.02 -9.77 12.89
N LYS A 64 6.44 -8.75 13.64
CA LYS A 64 5.69 -7.50 13.81
C LYS A 64 5.63 -6.72 12.50
N VAL A 65 6.76 -6.54 11.82
CA VAL A 65 6.83 -5.83 10.53
C VAL A 65 6.04 -6.57 9.45
N PHE A 66 6.11 -7.91 9.40
CA PHE A 66 5.30 -8.70 8.47
C PHE A 66 3.80 -8.58 8.74
N ASN A 67 3.36 -8.58 10.00
CA ASN A 67 1.94 -8.41 10.31
C ASN A 67 1.45 -7.02 9.89
N GLN A 68 2.27 -5.98 10.06
CA GLN A 68 1.92 -4.63 9.62
C GLN A 68 1.89 -4.51 8.08
N LEU A 69 2.87 -5.10 7.37
CA LEU A 69 2.85 -5.21 5.90
C LEU A 69 1.60 -5.96 5.41
N ARG A 70 1.19 -7.01 6.12
CA ARG A 70 -0.02 -7.78 5.83
C ARG A 70 -1.28 -6.91 5.96
N PHE A 71 -1.34 -6.04 6.98
CA PHE A 71 -2.43 -5.06 7.13
C PHE A 71 -2.46 -4.06 5.97
N ILE A 72 -1.32 -3.50 5.57
CA ILE A 72 -1.26 -2.56 4.44
C ILE A 72 -1.70 -3.25 3.14
N ARG A 73 -1.22 -4.48 2.92
CA ARG A 73 -1.63 -5.29 1.77
C ARG A 73 -3.13 -5.56 1.74
N LEU A 74 -3.75 -5.86 2.89
CA LEU A 74 -5.21 -6.00 2.98
C LEU A 74 -5.93 -4.70 2.62
N GLY A 75 -5.38 -3.54 2.99
CA GLY A 75 -5.88 -2.24 2.56
C GLY A 75 -5.91 -2.09 1.03
N PHE A 76 -4.82 -2.43 0.34
CA PHE A 76 -4.77 -2.43 -1.13
C PHE A 76 -5.82 -3.37 -1.75
N ILE A 77 -5.98 -4.58 -1.18
CA ILE A 77 -6.98 -5.55 -1.65
C ILE A 77 -8.39 -4.98 -1.48
N ALA A 78 -8.68 -4.35 -0.34
CA ALA A 78 -9.98 -3.73 -0.09
C ALA A 78 -10.27 -2.60 -1.08
N ILE A 79 -9.30 -1.71 -1.33
CA ILE A 79 -9.44 -0.62 -2.32
C ILE A 79 -9.70 -1.21 -3.72
N MET A 80 -8.95 -2.23 -4.12
CA MET A 80 -9.14 -2.90 -5.41
C MET A 80 -10.52 -3.56 -5.52
N ALA A 81 -10.99 -4.22 -4.46
CA ALA A 81 -12.32 -4.84 -4.43
C ALA A 81 -13.43 -3.78 -4.55
N ILE A 82 -13.30 -2.66 -3.84
CA ILE A 82 -14.26 -1.55 -3.93
C ILE A 82 -14.26 -0.96 -5.35
N LEU A 83 -13.08 -0.71 -5.93
CA LEU A 83 -12.96 -0.26 -7.32
C LEU A 83 -13.61 -1.23 -8.30
N MET A 84 -13.37 -2.53 -8.17
CA MET A 84 -14.04 -3.52 -9.00
C MET A 84 -15.56 -3.43 -8.87
N ILE A 85 -16.09 -3.32 -7.65
CA ILE A 85 -17.54 -3.17 -7.44
C ILE A 85 -18.07 -1.89 -8.12
N ILE A 86 -17.34 -0.77 -8.02
CA ILE A 86 -17.72 0.51 -8.65
C ILE A 86 -17.71 0.38 -10.17
N ILE A 87 -16.65 -0.19 -10.76
CA ILE A 87 -16.48 -0.36 -12.20
C ILE A 87 -17.53 -1.34 -12.76
N PHE A 88 -17.80 -2.47 -12.09
CA PHE A 88 -18.79 -3.46 -12.54
C PHE A 88 -20.25 -3.02 -12.33
N ARG A 89 -20.51 -2.00 -11.51
CA ARG A 89 -21.85 -1.43 -11.30
C ARG A 89 -22.15 -0.20 -12.15
N ALA A 90 -21.13 0.43 -12.73
CA ALA A 90 -21.27 1.55 -13.66
C ALA A 90 -21.59 1.06 -15.07
#